data_AF-A0A0Q9X021-F1
#
_entry.id   AF-A0A0Q9X021-F1
#
_cell.length_a   1.000
_cell.length_b   1.000
_cell.length_c   1.000
_cell.angle_alpha   90.00
_cell.angle_beta   90.00
_cell.angle_gamma   90.00
#
_symmetry.space_group_name_H-M   'P 1'
#
loop_
_entity.id
_entity.type
_entity.pdbx_description
1 polymer ?
#
loop_
_entity_poly.entity_id
_entity_poly.type
_entity_poly.pdbx_seq_one_letter_code
_entity_poly.pdbx_strand_id
1 'polypeptide(L)'
;MCRTAGQYVPGDPRKPLHKCDIYRQPAAGNLLKQLMAKGASQPWQEVLQETLGEGRLDGTALREYFAPLEEWLRQENLRTNEYLGWNYDGVYCKRSIETAGLQVFGDGYNGVQGQQGADSLYLLPLILSTFYISFQF
;
A
#
# COMPACT_ATOMS: atom_id res chain seq x y z
N MET A 1 -4.49 18.92 -13.07
CA MET A 1 -3.84 20.18 -12.64
C MET A 1 -2.40 20.29 -13.11
N CYS A 2 -1.43 19.56 -12.53
CA CYS A 2 -0.01 19.70 -12.86
C CYS A 2 0.34 19.40 -14.33
N ARG A 3 -0.33 18.39 -14.92
CA ARG A 3 -0.23 18.11 -16.37
C ARG A 3 -0.68 19.31 -17.20
N THR A 4 -1.84 19.86 -16.86
CA THR A 4 -2.45 21.04 -17.53
C THR A 4 -1.60 22.31 -17.38
N ALA A 5 -0.90 22.46 -16.26
CA ALA A 5 0.05 23.56 -16.03
C ALA A 5 1.39 23.37 -16.78
N GLY A 6 1.64 22.20 -17.39
CA GLY A 6 2.92 21.88 -18.05
C GLY A 6 4.10 21.69 -17.09
N GLN A 7 3.84 21.59 -15.79
CA GLN A 7 4.84 21.49 -14.72
C GLN A 7 5.15 20.04 -14.31
N TYR A 8 4.40 19.07 -14.84
CA TYR A 8 4.59 17.66 -14.56
C TYR A 8 4.48 16.84 -15.84
N VAL A 9 5.45 15.93 -16.03
CA VAL A 9 5.45 14.93 -17.09
C VAL A 9 5.80 13.58 -16.45
N PRO A 10 4.94 12.55 -16.59
CA PRO A 10 5.22 11.23 -16.04
C PRO A 10 6.59 10.71 -16.52
N GLY A 11 7.44 10.31 -15.58
CA GLY A 11 8.77 9.77 -15.87
C GLY A 11 9.86 10.78 -16.23
N ASP A 12 9.58 12.09 -16.33
CA ASP A 12 10.65 13.10 -16.53
C ASP A 12 11.23 13.54 -15.16
N PRO A 13 12.51 13.25 -14.86
CA PRO A 13 13.13 13.64 -13.60
C PRO A 13 13.25 15.15 -13.41
N ARG A 14 13.12 15.96 -14.48
CA ARG A 14 13.15 17.43 -14.42
C ARG A 14 11.78 18.03 -14.11
N LYS A 15 10.70 17.26 -14.30
CA LYS A 15 9.32 17.67 -14.04
C LYS A 15 8.57 16.64 -13.19
N PRO A 16 9.08 16.27 -12.00
CA PRO A 16 8.42 15.29 -11.15
C PRO A 16 7.18 15.89 -10.47
N LEU A 17 6.22 15.04 -10.11
CA LEU A 17 4.95 15.48 -9.54
C LEU A 17 5.12 16.27 -8.23
N HIS A 18 6.05 15.87 -7.36
CA HIS A 18 6.32 16.52 -6.07
C HIS A 18 7.00 17.90 -6.17
N LYS A 19 7.41 18.34 -7.36
CA LYS A 19 7.95 19.71 -7.60
C LYS A 19 6.99 20.61 -8.36
N CYS A 20 5.81 20.11 -8.73
CA CYS A 20 4.82 20.89 -9.46
C CYS A 20 4.36 22.09 -8.64
N ASP A 21 4.46 23.29 -9.23
CA ASP A 21 3.85 24.51 -8.71
C ASP A 21 2.72 24.98 -9.65
N ILE A 22 1.50 25.06 -9.12
CA ILE A 22 0.32 25.52 -9.86
C ILE A 22 0.03 27.02 -9.67
N TYR A 23 0.89 27.73 -8.94
CA TYR A 23 0.76 29.17 -8.72
C TYR A 23 0.81 29.94 -10.04
N ARG A 24 -0.12 30.89 -10.20
CA ARG A 24 -0.29 31.72 -11.42
C ARG A 24 -0.39 30.89 -12.71
N GLN A 25 -1.04 29.72 -12.65
CA GLN A 25 -1.32 28.90 -13.83
C GLN A 25 -2.81 28.97 -14.21
N PRO A 26 -3.21 29.81 -15.19
CA PRO A 26 -4.60 29.95 -15.60
C PRO A 26 -5.21 28.66 -16.12
N ALA A 27 -4.41 27.83 -16.79
CA ALA A 27 -4.87 26.55 -17.33
C ALA A 27 -5.33 25.58 -16.23
N ALA A 28 -4.60 25.52 -15.10
CA ALA A 28 -5.01 24.73 -13.93
C ALA A 28 -6.26 25.34 -13.26
N GLY A 29 -6.32 26.67 -13.14
CA GLY A 29 -7.48 27.37 -12.59
C GLY A 29 -8.76 27.15 -13.40
N ASN A 30 -8.67 27.17 -14.74
CA ASN A 30 -9.80 26.90 -15.62
C ASN A 30 -10.33 25.47 -15.47
N LEU A 31 -9.43 24.48 -15.36
CA LEU A 31 -9.81 23.10 -15.08
C LEU A 31 -10.51 22.98 -13.72
N LEU A 32 -9.98 23.64 -12.69
CA LEU A 32 -10.58 23.62 -11.34
C LEU A 32 -11.96 24.27 -11.34
N LYS A 33 -12.11 25.40 -12.03
CA LYS A 33 -13.38 26.10 -12.19
C LYS A 33 -14.43 25.20 -12.85
N GLN A 34 -14.06 24.48 -13.91
CA GLN A 34 -14.99 23.56 -14.59
C GLN A 34 -15.46 22.44 -13.66
N LEU A 35 -14.54 21.85 -12.90
CA LEU A 35 -14.83 20.79 -11.92
C LEU A 35 -15.74 21.30 -10.79
N MET A 36 -15.43 22.46 -10.22
CA MET A 36 -16.19 23.02 -9.11
C MET A 36 -17.54 23.63 -9.52
N ALA A 37 -17.69 24.07 -10.77
CA ALA A 37 -18.92 24.71 -11.27
C ALA A 37 -20.15 23.81 -11.17
N LYS A 38 -19.98 22.48 -11.15
CA LYS A 38 -21.08 21.52 -11.01
C LYS A 38 -21.62 21.44 -9.58
N GLY A 39 -20.82 21.80 -8.57
CA GLY A 39 -21.21 21.69 -7.16
C GLY A 39 -21.72 20.30 -6.80
N ALA A 40 -22.84 20.23 -6.06
CA ALA A 40 -23.50 18.99 -5.69
C ALA A 40 -24.66 18.60 -6.63
N SER A 41 -24.78 19.24 -7.80
CA SER A 41 -25.91 19.01 -8.72
C SER A 41 -25.79 17.71 -9.52
N GLN A 42 -24.58 17.14 -9.64
CA GLN A 42 -24.29 15.89 -10.34
C GLN A 42 -23.50 14.94 -9.43
N PRO A 43 -23.61 13.61 -9.61
CA PRO A 43 -22.74 12.64 -8.95
C PRO A 43 -21.26 12.94 -9.22
N TRP A 44 -20.43 12.84 -8.19
CA TRP A 44 -19.01 13.23 -8.29
C TRP A 44 -18.24 12.45 -9.36
N GLN A 45 -18.59 11.18 -9.60
CA GLN A 45 -17.95 10.34 -10.62
C GLN A 45 -18.17 10.90 -12.03
N GLU A 46 -19.39 11.37 -12.32
CA GLU A 46 -19.72 11.97 -13.61
C GLU A 46 -18.94 13.27 -13.81
N VAL A 47 -18.88 14.11 -12.78
CA VAL A 47 -18.10 15.36 -12.81
C VAL A 47 -16.61 15.09 -13.06
N LEU A 48 -16.03 14.07 -12.42
CA LEU A 48 -14.64 13.68 -12.66
C LEU A 48 -14.42 13.10 -14.06
N GLN A 49 -15.35 12.26 -14.56
CA GLN A 49 -15.29 11.72 -15.91
C GLN A 49 -15.35 12.82 -16.97
N GLU A 50 -16.26 13.78 -16.82
CA GLU A 50 -16.43 14.92 -17.73
C GLU A 50 -15.18 15.83 -17.77
N THR A 51 -14.52 16.02 -16.63
CA THR A 51 -13.43 17.01 -16.50
C THR A 51 -12.02 16.42 -16.63
N LEU A 52 -11.81 15.21 -16.13
CA LEU A 52 -10.50 14.54 -16.09
C LEU A 52 -10.42 13.34 -17.03
N GLY A 53 -11.55 12.87 -17.57
CA GLY A 53 -11.62 11.66 -18.41
C GLY A 53 -11.62 10.36 -17.62
N GLU A 54 -11.64 10.42 -16.29
CA GLU A 54 -11.63 9.27 -15.37
C GLU A 54 -12.62 9.54 -14.23
N GLY A 55 -13.67 8.72 -14.12
CA GLY A 55 -14.68 8.82 -13.07
C GLY A 55 -14.39 8.00 -11.81
N ARG A 56 -13.36 7.14 -11.84
CA ARG A 56 -13.00 6.27 -10.72
C ARG A 56 -11.94 6.93 -9.82
N LEU A 57 -12.07 6.73 -8.52
CA LEU A 57 -11.02 7.10 -7.58
C LEU A 57 -9.81 6.17 -7.75
N ASP A 58 -8.63 6.76 -7.96
CA ASP A 58 -7.38 6.04 -8.15
C ASP A 58 -6.27 6.58 -7.23
N GLY A 59 -5.60 5.68 -6.50
CA GLY A 59 -4.51 5.99 -5.60
C GLY A 59 -3.14 6.09 -6.27
N THR A 60 -3.04 5.80 -7.57
CA THR A 60 -1.75 5.81 -8.31
C THR A 60 -1.03 7.15 -8.24
N ALA A 61 -1.74 8.28 -8.35
CA ALA A 61 -1.14 9.61 -8.27
C ALA A 61 -0.48 9.88 -6.90
N LEU A 62 -1.08 9.38 -5.82
CA LEU A 62 -0.52 9.51 -4.47
C LEU A 62 0.72 8.63 -4.31
N ARG A 63 0.67 7.39 -4.82
CA ARG A 63 1.83 6.49 -4.84
C ARG A 63 2.98 7.07 -5.66
N GLU A 64 2.71 7.65 -6.81
CA GLU A 64 3.71 8.31 -7.66
C GLU A 64 4.36 9.51 -6.95
N TYR A 65 3.55 10.33 -6.26
CA TYR A 65 4.06 11.48 -5.51
C TYR A 65 5.12 11.06 -4.48
N PHE A 66 4.86 9.96 -3.75
CA PHE A 66 5.72 9.45 -2.68
C PHE A 66 6.76 8.42 -3.15
N ALA A 67 6.76 7.98 -4.41
CA ALA A 67 7.66 6.94 -4.90
C ALA A 67 9.16 7.20 -4.60
N PRO A 68 9.70 8.44 -4.76
CA PRO A 68 11.09 8.71 -4.42
C PRO A 68 11.39 8.56 -2.92
N LEU A 69 10.44 8.95 -2.07
CA LEU A 69 10.58 8.82 -0.62
C LEU A 69 10.47 7.36 -0.19
N GLU A 70 9.52 6.62 -0.76
CA GLU A 70 9.35 5.19 -0.50
C GLU A 70 10.61 4.40 -0.83
N GLU A 71 11.24 4.68 -1.99
CA GLU A 71 12.48 4.01 -2.36
C GLU A 71 13.64 4.35 -1.42
N TRP A 72 13.76 5.62 -1.02
CA TRP A 72 14.76 6.02 -0.04
C TRP A 72 14.55 5.35 1.32
N LEU A 73 13.31 5.35 1.84
CA LEU A 73 12.96 4.72 3.11
C LEU A 73 13.21 3.21 3.08
N ARG A 74 12.91 2.54 1.97
CA ARG A 74 13.19 1.11 1.79
C ARG A 74 14.67 0.81 1.91
N GLN A 75 15.52 1.59 1.25
CA GLN A 75 16.98 1.43 1.32
C GLN A 75 17.50 1.71 2.73
N GLU A 76 17.01 2.78 3.36
CA GLU A 76 17.45 3.20 4.67
C GLU A 76 17.06 2.20 5.77
N ASN A 77 15.82 1.71 5.76
CA ASN A 77 15.36 0.69 6.69
C ASN A 77 16.19 -0.60 6.59
N LEU A 78 16.59 -1.00 5.37
CA LEU A 78 17.48 -2.14 5.16
C LEU A 78 18.90 -1.85 5.67
N ARG A 79 19.38 -0.61 5.51
CA ARG A 79 20.71 -0.18 5.96
C ARG A 79 20.83 -0.14 7.48
N THR A 80 19.78 0.28 8.19
CA THR A 80 19.77 0.36 9.66
C THR A 80 19.18 -0.87 10.34
N ASN A 81 18.66 -1.82 9.55
CA ASN A 81 18.00 -3.03 10.04
C ASN A 81 16.79 -2.70 10.94
N GLU A 82 15.95 -1.75 10.51
CA GLU A 82 14.72 -1.39 11.21
C GLU A 82 13.71 -2.55 11.21
N TYR A 83 12.97 -2.66 12.30
CA TYR A 83 11.80 -3.53 12.37
C TYR A 83 10.61 -2.88 11.66
N LEU A 84 10.04 -3.55 10.65
CA LEU A 84 8.86 -3.07 9.92
C LEU A 84 7.57 -3.68 10.48
N GLY A 85 6.62 -2.82 10.80
CA GLY A 85 5.33 -3.19 11.38
C GLY A 85 5.28 -2.94 12.88
N TRP A 86 4.25 -3.47 13.52
CA TRP A 86 4.02 -3.33 14.95
C TRP A 86 3.74 -4.70 15.54
N ASN A 87 4.29 -4.96 16.73
CA ASN A 87 3.88 -6.11 17.51
C ASN A 87 2.53 -5.78 18.17
N TYR A 88 1.66 -6.78 18.25
CA TYR A 88 0.47 -6.66 19.07
C TYR A 88 0.89 -6.60 20.54
N ASP A 89 0.63 -5.47 21.18
CA ASP A 89 0.99 -5.16 22.57
C ASP A 89 -0.16 -5.40 23.56
N GLY A 90 -1.27 -5.96 23.09
CA GLY A 90 -2.42 -6.34 23.90
C GLY A 90 -3.60 -5.38 23.77
N VAL A 91 -4.74 -5.82 24.31
CA VAL A 91 -6.03 -5.13 24.19
C VAL A 91 -5.99 -3.82 25.01
N TYR A 92 -5.57 -2.70 24.41
CA TYR A 92 -5.72 -1.36 25.02
C TYR A 92 -7.17 -1.07 25.45
N CYS A 93 -8.13 -1.74 24.79
CA CYS A 93 -9.56 -1.67 25.09
C CYS A 93 -10.01 -2.47 26.33
N LYS A 94 -9.18 -3.33 26.93
CA LYS A 94 -9.62 -4.21 28.03
C LYS A 94 -9.86 -3.43 29.32
N ARG A 95 -9.06 -2.40 29.60
CA ARG A 95 -9.12 -1.65 30.86
C ARG A 95 -10.32 -0.69 30.94
N SER A 96 -10.76 -0.13 29.82
CA SER A 96 -11.95 0.74 29.76
C SER A 96 -13.26 -0.04 29.76
N ILE A 97 -13.23 -1.33 29.40
CA ILE A 97 -14.43 -2.15 29.18
C ILE A 97 -14.69 -3.11 30.34
N GLU A 98 -13.66 -3.56 31.07
CA GLU A 98 -13.83 -4.25 32.37
C GLU A 98 -14.54 -3.35 33.39
N THR A 99 -14.29 -2.04 33.38
CA THR A 99 -15.03 -1.07 34.22
C THR A 99 -16.49 -0.90 33.80
N ALA A 100 -16.82 -1.18 32.53
CA ALA A 100 -18.17 -1.04 31.97
C ALA A 100 -18.96 -2.36 31.92
N GLY A 101 -18.36 -3.51 32.29
CA GLY A 101 -19.03 -4.81 32.37
C GLY A 101 -19.45 -5.41 31.02
N LEU A 102 -18.87 -4.99 29.90
CA LEU A 102 -19.20 -5.50 28.57
C LEU A 102 -18.24 -6.62 28.13
N GLN A 103 -18.74 -7.67 27.47
CA GLN A 103 -17.92 -8.72 26.85
C GLN A 103 -17.56 -8.30 25.43
N VAL A 104 -16.26 -8.25 25.11
CA VAL A 104 -15.77 -8.01 23.75
C VAL A 104 -15.25 -9.32 23.18
N PHE A 105 -15.95 -9.86 22.18
CA PHE A 105 -15.41 -10.94 21.36
C PHE A 105 -14.64 -10.32 20.21
N GLY A 106 -13.32 -10.22 20.36
CA GLY A 106 -12.45 -9.54 19.40
C GLY A 106 -10.97 -9.96 19.45
N ASP A 107 -10.66 -11.16 19.94
CA ASP A 107 -9.28 -11.69 19.97
C ASP A 107 -8.93 -12.44 18.67
N GLY A 108 -9.16 -11.81 17.52
CA GLY A 108 -9.06 -12.46 16.20
C GLY A 108 -7.93 -11.98 15.29
N TYR A 109 -7.19 -10.93 15.66
CA TYR A 109 -6.17 -10.35 14.79
C TYR A 109 -4.78 -10.77 15.25
N ASN A 110 -4.40 -12.00 14.93
CA ASN A 110 -3.04 -12.51 14.64
C ASN A 110 -2.99 -14.03 14.86
N GLY A 111 -3.70 -14.77 14.02
CA GLY A 111 -3.49 -16.20 13.83
C GLY A 111 -2.56 -16.47 12.66
N VAL A 112 -1.33 -15.94 12.66
CA VAL A 112 -0.27 -16.59 11.87
C VAL A 112 0.08 -17.85 12.65
N GLN A 113 -0.60 -18.95 12.35
CA GLN A 113 -0.05 -20.26 12.64
C GLN A 113 1.25 -20.33 11.84
N GLY A 114 2.39 -20.19 12.52
CA GLY A 114 3.66 -20.54 11.91
C GLY A 114 3.49 -21.93 11.31
N GLN A 115 3.62 -22.04 9.99
CA GLN A 115 3.86 -23.33 9.35
C GLN A 115 5.12 -23.88 10.02
N GLN A 116 4.93 -24.81 10.96
CA GLN A 116 5.99 -25.72 11.32
C GLN A 116 6.27 -26.51 10.05
N GLY A 117 7.38 -26.19 9.40
CA GLY A 117 7.91 -26.99 8.29
C GLY A 117 8.22 -28.38 8.83
N ALA A 118 7.23 -29.26 8.78
CA ALA A 118 7.36 -30.68 9.06
C ALA A 118 7.50 -31.45 7.75
N ASP A 119 8.46 -31.06 6.88
CA ASP A 119 8.70 -31.73 5.60
C ASP A 119 10.19 -32.02 5.35
N SER A 120 10.90 -32.51 6.38
CA SER A 120 12.27 -33.04 6.22
C SER A 120 12.42 -34.51 6.62
N LEU A 121 11.38 -35.17 7.13
CA LEU A 121 11.48 -36.57 7.61
C LEU A 121 11.02 -37.61 6.58
N TYR A 122 10.34 -37.21 5.50
CA TYR A 122 9.88 -38.14 4.45
C TYR A 122 10.91 -38.40 3.34
N LEU A 123 12.00 -37.61 3.25
CA LEU A 123 13.07 -37.82 2.27
C LEU A 123 14.11 -38.85 2.73
N LEU A 124 14.33 -39.00 4.03
CA LEU A 124 15.28 -39.97 4.59
C LEU A 124 14.97 -41.45 4.22
N PRO A 125 13.72 -41.95 4.28
CA PRO A 125 13.44 -43.35 3.91
C PRO A 125 13.58 -43.64 2.41
N LEU A 126 13.42 -42.63 1.53
CA LEU A 126 13.63 -42.78 0.08
C LEU A 126 15.12 -42.85 -0.30
N ILE A 127 15.97 -42.15 0.44
CA ILE A 127 17.42 -42.20 0.22
C ILE A 127 17.99 -43.54 0.74
N LEU A 128 17.51 -44.06 1.87
CA LEU A 128 17.95 -45.38 2.35
C LEU A 128 17.50 -46.54 1.45
N SER A 129 16.30 -46.47 0.84
CA SER A 129 15.84 -47.54 -0.06
C SER A 129 16.59 -47.57 -1.39
N THR A 130 16.97 -46.41 -1.93
CA THR A 130 17.79 -46.31 -3.15
C THR A 130 19.24 -46.79 -2.92
N PHE A 131 19.82 -46.50 -1.75
CA PHE A 131 21.12 -47.08 -1.35
C PHE A 131 21.05 -48.59 -1.14
N TYR A 132 19.97 -49.11 -0.54
CA TYR A 132 19.79 -50.55 -0.33
C TYR A 132 19.67 -51.33 -1.65
N ILE A 133 18.96 -50.78 -2.64
CA ILE A 133 18.81 -51.40 -3.97
C ILE A 133 20.13 -51.36 -4.76
N SER A 134 20.95 -50.33 -4.58
CA SER A 134 22.23 -50.18 -5.27
C SER A 134 23.35 -51.09 -4.73
N PHE A 135 23.16 -51.68 -3.54
CA PHE A 135 24.16 -52.55 -2.88
C PHE A 135 23.85 -54.05 -3.03
N GLN A 136 22.77 -54.40 -3.76
CA GLN A 136 22.38 -55.79 -4.04
C GLN A 136 22.50 -56.19 -5.52
N PHE A 137 23.37 -55.48 -6.26
CA PHE A 137 23.94 -55.90 -7.54
C PHE A 137 25.46 -55.90 -7.47
#